data_AF-A0A948M1T9-F1
#
_entry.id   AF-A0A948M1T9-F1
#
_cell.length_a   1.000
_cell.length_b   1.000
_cell.length_c   1.000
_cell.angle_alpha   90.00
_cell.angle_beta   90.00
_cell.angle_gamma   90.00
#
_symmetry.space_group_name_H-M   'P 1'
#
loop_
_entity.id
_entity.type
_entity.pdbx_description
1 polymer ?
#
loop_
_entity_poly.entity_id
_entity_poly.type
_entity_poly.pdbx_seq_one_letter_code
_entity_poly.pdbx_strand_id
1 'polypeptide(L)'
;MNIVTRVKDILLAPQSTWPVIEAEETSVAALYTQYIMILAAIQAVAGFLGMSLFGASVMGVTVRVPIMAGLVQMVLGYGMALAMIYVVALIADALAPSFGGQKNSLNALKLMAYASTAGMVGGIFMLIPALGVLTLLAGLYSLYLLYLGVGAMMKVPREKALPYTAVLVVCAIVAGAIAGAVLGAVGGQPAMNMGSMSQDGVRPAMTVETPQGKVTIDASQNAMRVETPQGAVTIDADKMEAWSQKMEAAAAKLEKAQQAGDQAAMEQALKEMTALQTEQPMMAPQR
;
A
#
# COMPACT_ATOMS: atom_id res chain seq x y z
N MET A 1 -4.23 28.27 -24.06
CA MET A 1 -3.60 28.82 -22.83
C MET A 1 -2.41 27.97 -22.46
N ASN A 2 -1.36 28.57 -21.89
CA ASN A 2 -0.18 27.85 -21.46
C ASN A 2 -0.48 27.10 -20.14
N ILE A 3 -0.39 25.77 -20.14
CA ILE A 3 -0.64 24.92 -18.97
C ILE A 3 0.28 25.26 -17.80
N VAL A 4 1.54 25.63 -18.07
CA VAL A 4 2.52 25.98 -17.03
C VAL A 4 2.08 27.23 -16.28
N THR A 5 1.58 28.23 -17.01
CA THR A 5 1.03 29.45 -16.40
C THR A 5 -0.16 29.10 -15.50
N ARG A 6 -1.08 28.26 -15.97
CA ARG A 6 -2.24 27.81 -15.19
C ARG A 6 -1.85 27.10 -13.89
N VAL A 7 -0.92 26.16 -13.99
CA VAL A 7 -0.38 25.44 -12.84
C VAL A 7 0.25 26.43 -11.86
N LYS A 8 1.06 27.37 -12.35
CA LYS A 8 1.69 28.38 -11.50
C LYS A 8 0.65 29.25 -10.79
N ASP A 9 -0.36 29.72 -11.50
CA ASP A 9 -1.34 30.66 -10.97
C ASP A 9 -2.23 30.00 -9.90
N ILE A 10 -2.61 28.73 -10.09
CA ILE A 10 -3.38 28.01 -9.06
C ILE A 10 -2.52 27.65 -7.85
N LEU A 11 -1.23 27.35 -8.04
CA LEU A 11 -0.33 26.97 -6.94
C LEU A 11 0.21 28.17 -6.15
N LEU A 12 0.39 29.33 -6.78
CA LEU A 12 0.99 30.51 -6.13
C LEU A 12 -0.03 31.57 -5.75
N ALA A 13 -1.16 31.66 -6.47
CA ALA A 13 -2.18 32.67 -6.26
C ALA A 13 -3.61 32.09 -6.26
N PRO A 14 -3.90 31.03 -5.47
CA PRO A 14 -5.17 30.30 -5.57
C PRO A 14 -6.41 31.17 -5.35
N GLN A 15 -6.36 32.12 -4.41
CA GLN A 15 -7.52 32.96 -4.07
C GLN A 15 -7.99 33.84 -5.24
N SER A 16 -7.07 34.38 -6.04
CA SER A 16 -7.40 35.16 -7.24
C SER A 16 -7.69 34.28 -8.45
N THR A 17 -7.14 33.07 -8.49
CA THR A 17 -7.27 32.17 -9.65
C THR A 17 -8.61 31.44 -9.67
N TRP A 18 -9.18 31.10 -8.50
CA TRP A 18 -10.47 30.40 -8.43
C TRP A 18 -11.63 31.13 -9.13
N PRO A 19 -11.87 32.44 -8.92
CA PRO A 19 -12.92 33.17 -9.64
C PRO A 19 -12.70 33.20 -11.17
N VAL A 20 -11.45 33.25 -11.61
CA VAL A 20 -11.10 33.23 -13.05
C VAL A 20 -11.47 31.88 -13.67
N ILE A 21 -11.11 30.78 -12.99
CA ILE A 21 -11.47 29.41 -13.39
C ILE A 21 -12.99 29.22 -13.43
N GLU A 22 -13.72 29.84 -12.51
CA GLU A 22 -15.19 29.74 -12.47
C GLU A 22 -15.79 30.31 -13.76
N ALA A 23 -15.38 31.54 -14.09
CA ALA A 23 -15.90 32.32 -15.20
C ALA A 23 -15.52 31.76 -16.58
N GLU A 24 -14.53 30.87 -16.64
CA GLU A 24 -14.12 30.24 -17.88
C GLU A 24 -15.15 29.27 -18.43
N GLU A 25 -15.55 29.49 -19.67
CA GLU A 25 -16.27 28.48 -20.43
C GLU A 25 -15.30 27.39 -20.89
N THR A 26 -15.48 26.19 -20.34
CA THR A 26 -14.74 25.00 -20.76
C THR A 26 -15.70 23.83 -20.87
N SER A 27 -15.34 22.83 -21.66
CA SER A 27 -16.02 21.54 -21.68
C SER A 27 -15.24 20.51 -20.85
N VAL A 28 -15.93 19.42 -20.47
CA VAL A 28 -15.30 18.25 -19.83
C VAL A 28 -14.16 17.71 -20.70
N ALA A 29 -14.40 17.55 -22.00
CA ALA A 29 -13.40 17.04 -22.94
C ALA A 29 -12.16 17.95 -23.03
N ALA A 30 -12.35 19.27 -23.08
CA ALA A 30 -11.25 20.22 -23.12
C ALA A 30 -10.44 20.18 -21.81
N LEU A 31 -11.11 20.14 -20.66
CA LEU A 31 -10.45 20.07 -19.36
C LEU A 31 -9.63 18.78 -19.19
N TYR A 32 -10.16 17.64 -19.65
CA TYR A 32 -9.40 16.38 -19.63
C TYR A 32 -8.20 16.41 -20.59
N THR A 33 -8.41 16.77 -21.85
CA THR A 33 -7.37 16.68 -22.89
C THR A 33 -6.28 17.72 -22.77
N GLN A 34 -6.62 18.94 -22.33
CA GLN A 34 -5.69 20.06 -22.30
C GLN A 34 -5.04 20.27 -20.92
N TYR A 35 -5.52 19.60 -19.88
CA TYR A 35 -5.04 19.82 -18.51
C TYR A 35 -4.84 18.51 -17.74
N ILE A 36 -5.93 17.79 -17.42
CA ILE A 36 -5.88 16.66 -16.49
C ILE A 36 -4.99 15.53 -17.01
N MET A 37 -5.17 15.12 -18.27
CA MET A 37 -4.42 14.01 -18.87
C MET A 37 -2.92 14.29 -18.92
N ILE A 38 -2.54 15.54 -19.21
CA ILE A 38 -1.14 15.95 -19.27
C ILE A 38 -0.49 15.87 -17.88
N LEU A 39 -1.14 16.42 -16.85
CA LEU A 39 -0.60 16.40 -15.48
C LEU A 39 -0.60 14.98 -14.88
N ALA A 40 -1.66 14.22 -15.11
CA ALA A 40 -1.75 12.84 -14.65
C ALA A 40 -0.68 11.95 -15.33
N ALA A 41 -0.34 12.22 -16.58
CA ALA A 41 0.72 11.48 -17.28
C ALA A 41 2.08 11.75 -16.64
N ILE A 42 2.38 13.00 -16.27
CA ILE A 42 3.61 13.36 -15.57
C ILE A 42 3.72 12.57 -14.25
N GLN A 43 2.65 12.57 -13.45
CA GLN A 43 2.62 11.83 -12.17
C GLN A 43 2.81 10.32 -12.38
N ALA A 44 2.13 9.74 -13.38
CA ALA A 44 2.19 8.31 -13.66
C ALA A 44 3.59 7.88 -14.11
N VAL A 45 4.22 8.65 -15.00
CA VAL A 45 5.59 8.40 -15.46
C VAL A 45 6.59 8.56 -14.31
N ALA A 46 6.44 9.60 -13.48
CA ALA A 46 7.31 9.80 -12.32
C ALA A 46 7.21 8.63 -11.33
N GLY A 47 6.00 8.16 -11.02
CA GLY A 47 5.78 6.99 -10.16
C GLY A 47 6.35 5.70 -10.73
N PHE A 48 6.17 5.45 -12.02
CA PHE A 48 6.76 4.31 -12.73
C PHE A 48 8.29 4.33 -12.65
N LEU A 49 8.90 5.45 -13.03
CA LEU A 49 10.36 5.59 -13.00
C LEU A 49 10.89 5.47 -11.56
N GLY A 50 10.22 6.06 -10.58
CA GLY A 50 10.55 5.90 -9.16
C GLY A 50 10.60 4.43 -8.73
N MET A 51 9.55 3.66 -9.03
CA MET A 51 9.43 2.27 -8.60
C MET A 51 10.26 1.27 -9.42
N SER A 52 10.49 1.53 -10.71
CA SER A 52 11.23 0.62 -11.58
C SER A 52 12.73 0.90 -11.65
N LEU A 53 13.18 2.16 -11.59
CA LEU A 53 14.60 2.51 -11.65
C LEU A 53 15.24 2.59 -10.26
N PHE A 54 14.61 3.30 -9.34
CA PHE A 54 15.14 3.51 -8.00
C PHE A 54 14.71 2.37 -7.07
N GLY A 55 13.45 1.94 -7.18
CA GLY A 55 12.87 0.90 -6.34
C GLY A 55 12.44 1.41 -4.97
N ALA A 56 11.70 0.57 -4.25
CA ALA A 56 11.35 0.83 -2.87
C ALA A 56 12.26 0.01 -1.95
N SER A 57 12.88 0.67 -0.97
CA SER A 57 13.63 -0.02 0.07
C SER A 57 12.66 -0.49 1.16
N VAL A 58 12.51 -1.80 1.30
CA VAL A 58 11.72 -2.42 2.38
C VAL A 58 12.71 -3.16 3.28
N MET A 59 12.78 -2.79 4.55
CA MET A 59 13.68 -3.41 5.55
C MET A 59 15.16 -3.48 5.11
N GLY A 60 15.65 -2.44 4.42
CA GLY A 60 17.05 -2.39 3.93
C GLY A 60 17.31 -3.14 2.62
N VAL A 61 16.33 -3.87 2.09
CA VAL A 61 16.41 -4.53 0.77
C VAL A 61 15.69 -3.66 -0.26
N THR A 62 16.39 -3.30 -1.34
CA THR A 62 15.78 -2.52 -2.43
C THR A 62 15.07 -3.46 -3.40
N VAL A 63 13.75 -3.40 -3.42
CA VAL A 63 12.92 -4.13 -4.38
C VAL A 63 12.55 -3.20 -5.52
N ARG A 64 12.90 -3.59 -6.74
CA ARG A 64 12.54 -2.88 -7.96
C ARG A 64 11.41 -3.59 -8.67
N VAL A 65 10.45 -2.82 -9.16
CA VAL A 65 9.36 -3.38 -9.96
C VAL A 65 9.89 -3.69 -11.36
N PRO A 66 9.75 -4.93 -11.87
CA PRO A 66 10.14 -5.29 -13.23
C PRO A 66 9.51 -4.33 -14.24
N ILE A 67 10.28 -3.93 -15.27
CA ILE A 67 9.87 -2.89 -16.23
C ILE A 67 8.48 -3.16 -16.82
N MET A 68 8.22 -4.40 -17.26
CA MET A 68 6.92 -4.78 -17.85
C MET A 68 5.77 -4.65 -16.86
N ALA A 69 5.95 -5.11 -15.62
CA ALA A 69 4.95 -4.96 -14.57
C ALA A 69 4.72 -3.48 -14.20
N GLY A 70 5.80 -2.69 -14.14
CA GLY A 70 5.73 -1.26 -13.90
C GLY A 70 5.00 -0.51 -15.01
N LEU A 71 5.18 -0.89 -16.27
CA LEU A 71 4.46 -0.29 -17.41
C LEU A 71 2.96 -0.59 -17.35
N VAL A 72 2.58 -1.84 -17.04
CA VAL A 72 1.17 -2.20 -16.85
C VAL A 72 0.57 -1.38 -15.70
N GLN A 73 1.28 -1.28 -14.57
CA GLN A 73 0.83 -0.51 -13.42
C GLN A 73 0.75 1.00 -13.73
N MET A 74 1.66 1.53 -14.55
CA MET A 74 1.63 2.93 -15.00
C MET A 74 0.35 3.21 -15.78
N VAL A 75 0.00 2.35 -16.75
CA VAL A 75 -1.18 2.54 -17.61
C VAL A 75 -2.46 2.37 -16.80
N LEU A 76 -2.55 1.33 -15.96
CA LEU A 76 -3.70 1.10 -15.09
C LEU A 76 -3.86 2.23 -14.07
N GLY A 77 -2.77 2.62 -13.41
CA GLY A 77 -2.76 3.71 -12.43
C GLY A 77 -3.11 5.06 -13.06
N TYR A 78 -2.64 5.33 -14.28
CA TYR A 78 -3.01 6.52 -15.04
C TYR A 78 -4.52 6.56 -15.34
N GLY A 79 -5.07 5.47 -15.91
CA GLY A 79 -6.51 5.39 -16.19
C GLY A 79 -7.35 5.51 -14.92
N MET A 80 -6.93 4.86 -13.83
CA MET A 80 -7.59 4.94 -12.54
C MET A 80 -7.52 6.35 -11.95
N ALA A 81 -6.40 7.06 -12.07
CA ALA A 81 -6.28 8.44 -11.60
C ALA A 81 -7.26 9.38 -12.33
N LEU A 82 -7.41 9.23 -13.65
CA LEU A 82 -8.40 9.99 -14.43
C LEU A 82 -9.83 9.67 -13.97
N ALA A 83 -10.15 8.39 -13.80
CA ALA A 83 -11.46 7.96 -13.30
C ALA A 83 -11.75 8.53 -11.89
N MET A 84 -10.75 8.53 -11.01
CA MET A 84 -10.89 9.03 -9.65
C MET A 84 -11.20 10.52 -9.58
N ILE A 85 -10.60 11.34 -10.45
CA ILE A 85 -10.94 12.77 -10.52
C ILE A 85 -12.40 12.96 -10.89
N TYR A 86 -12.90 12.18 -11.86
CA TYR A 86 -14.30 12.20 -12.24
C TYR A 86 -15.22 11.75 -11.09
N VAL A 87 -14.92 10.61 -10.47
CA VAL A 87 -15.72 10.05 -9.37
C VAL A 87 -15.80 11.02 -8.20
N VAL A 88 -14.68 11.60 -7.76
CA VAL A 88 -14.68 12.56 -6.66
C VAL A 88 -15.38 13.86 -7.06
N ALA A 89 -15.32 14.28 -8.32
CA ALA A 89 -16.10 15.42 -8.81
C ALA A 89 -17.61 15.15 -8.75
N LEU A 90 -18.06 13.94 -9.08
CA LEU A 90 -19.47 13.55 -8.92
C LEU A 90 -19.89 13.55 -7.46
N ILE A 91 -19.04 13.08 -6.55
CA ILE A 91 -19.29 13.13 -5.11
C ILE A 91 -19.38 14.59 -4.64
N ALA A 92 -18.47 15.46 -5.08
CA ALA A 92 -18.48 16.88 -4.78
C ALA A 92 -19.79 17.55 -5.25
N ASP A 93 -20.23 17.26 -6.48
CA ASP A 93 -21.49 17.76 -7.03
C ASP A 93 -22.70 17.24 -6.26
N ALA A 94 -22.70 15.96 -5.87
CA ALA A 94 -23.77 15.35 -5.10
C ALA A 94 -23.86 15.91 -3.67
N LEU A 95 -22.73 16.21 -3.04
CA LEU A 95 -22.67 16.75 -1.67
C LEU A 95 -23.08 18.23 -1.59
N ALA A 96 -22.92 19.00 -2.67
CA ALA A 96 -23.08 20.46 -2.62
C ALA A 96 -24.42 20.93 -2.00
N PRO A 97 -25.59 20.38 -2.36
CA PRO A 97 -26.87 20.80 -1.80
C PRO A 97 -26.99 20.56 -0.30
N SER A 98 -26.42 19.47 0.22
CA SER A 98 -26.47 19.14 1.65
C SER A 98 -25.75 20.17 2.52
N PHE A 99 -24.84 20.93 1.92
CA PHE A 99 -24.08 21.99 2.59
C PHE A 99 -24.49 23.40 2.14
N GLY A 100 -25.63 23.55 1.44
CA GLY A 100 -26.13 24.84 0.97
C GLY A 100 -25.38 25.42 -0.24
N GLY A 101 -24.58 24.60 -0.94
CA GLY A 101 -23.98 24.93 -2.22
C GLY A 101 -24.89 24.64 -3.41
N GLN A 102 -24.40 24.94 -4.60
CA GLN A 102 -25.08 24.72 -5.88
C GLN A 102 -24.50 23.51 -6.60
N LYS A 103 -25.37 22.71 -7.22
CA LYS A 103 -24.96 21.66 -8.14
C LYS A 103 -24.49 22.28 -9.45
N ASN A 104 -23.31 21.89 -9.88
CA ASN A 104 -22.76 22.19 -11.17
C ASN A 104 -21.62 21.21 -11.43
N SER A 105 -21.92 20.14 -12.17
CA SER A 105 -20.98 19.05 -12.39
C SER A 105 -19.70 19.50 -13.13
N LEU A 106 -19.79 20.54 -13.98
CA LEU A 106 -18.63 21.14 -14.63
C LEU A 106 -17.74 21.87 -13.61
N ASN A 107 -18.32 22.68 -12.72
CA ASN A 107 -17.58 23.37 -11.67
C ASN A 107 -17.01 22.41 -10.63
N ALA A 108 -17.71 21.32 -10.32
CA ALA A 108 -17.20 20.26 -9.45
C ALA A 108 -15.99 19.55 -10.10
N LEU A 109 -16.04 19.32 -11.41
CA LEU A 109 -14.90 18.75 -12.14
C LEU A 109 -13.71 19.71 -12.19
N LYS A 110 -13.94 21.01 -12.45
CA LYS A 110 -12.91 22.05 -12.37
C LYS A 110 -12.28 22.06 -10.97
N LEU A 111 -13.12 22.09 -9.92
CA LEU A 111 -12.68 22.06 -8.53
C LEU A 111 -11.70 20.90 -8.31
N MET A 112 -12.07 19.68 -8.69
CA MET A 112 -11.22 18.52 -8.49
C MET A 112 -9.95 18.54 -9.35
N ALA A 113 -10.04 18.95 -10.62
CA ALA A 113 -8.90 19.04 -11.52
C ALA A 113 -7.85 20.04 -11.01
N TYR A 114 -8.28 21.24 -10.60
CA TYR A 114 -7.38 22.29 -10.16
C TYR A 114 -6.89 22.10 -8.72
N ALA A 115 -7.72 21.55 -7.82
CA ALA A 115 -7.29 21.25 -6.45
C ALA A 115 -6.25 20.11 -6.40
N SER A 116 -6.39 19.09 -7.25
CA SER A 116 -5.44 17.97 -7.34
C SER A 116 -4.12 18.31 -8.05
N THR A 117 -4.01 19.51 -8.64
CA THR A 117 -2.82 19.94 -9.38
C THR A 117 -1.56 19.89 -8.53
N ALA A 118 -1.64 20.32 -7.27
CA ALA A 118 -0.49 20.28 -6.37
C ALA A 118 0.00 18.85 -6.14
N GLY A 119 -0.91 17.91 -5.91
CA GLY A 119 -0.60 16.49 -5.75
C GLY A 119 -0.01 15.87 -7.02
N MET A 120 -0.55 16.19 -8.20
CA MET A 120 -0.03 15.70 -9.48
C MET A 120 1.40 16.20 -9.76
N VAL A 121 1.64 17.50 -9.54
CA VAL A 121 2.97 18.10 -9.70
C VAL A 121 3.92 17.58 -8.62
N GLY A 122 3.43 17.42 -7.38
CA GLY A 122 4.17 16.81 -6.28
C GLY A 122 4.57 15.36 -6.55
N GLY A 123 3.80 14.64 -7.36
CA GLY A 123 4.12 13.29 -7.82
C GLY A 123 5.48 13.18 -8.52
N ILE A 124 6.01 14.27 -9.09
CA ILE A 124 7.35 14.30 -9.69
C ILE A 124 8.42 13.96 -8.63
N PHE A 125 8.23 14.36 -7.38
CA PHE A 125 9.17 14.08 -6.30
C PHE A 125 9.21 12.60 -5.91
N MET A 126 8.25 11.77 -6.34
CA MET A 126 8.31 10.31 -6.14
C MET A 126 9.44 9.63 -6.91
N LEU A 127 10.07 10.33 -7.87
CA LEU A 127 11.30 9.84 -8.53
C LEU A 127 12.44 9.60 -7.54
N ILE A 128 12.52 10.40 -6.47
CA ILE A 128 13.59 10.32 -5.49
C ILE A 128 12.95 9.98 -4.15
N PRO A 129 13.10 8.73 -3.63
CA PRO A 129 12.47 8.31 -2.38
C PRO A 129 12.76 9.24 -1.19
N ALA A 130 13.95 9.84 -1.14
CA ALA A 130 14.34 10.82 -0.10
C ALA A 130 13.50 12.11 -0.12
N LEU A 131 12.85 12.44 -1.24
CA LEU A 131 11.99 13.61 -1.41
C LEU A 131 10.51 13.28 -1.15
N GLY A 132 10.17 12.08 -0.68
CA GLY A 132 8.78 11.68 -0.43
C GLY A 132 8.03 12.61 0.53
N VAL A 133 8.74 13.30 1.43
CA VAL A 133 8.14 14.33 2.29
C VAL A 133 7.56 15.50 1.49
N LEU A 134 8.17 15.88 0.36
CA LEU A 134 7.67 16.93 -0.52
C LEU A 134 6.39 16.49 -1.23
N THR A 135 6.29 15.23 -1.61
CA THR A 135 5.05 14.65 -2.15
C THR A 135 3.92 14.74 -1.13
N LEU A 136 4.20 14.42 0.14
CA LEU A 136 3.21 14.55 1.21
C LEU A 136 2.76 16.00 1.41
N LEU A 137 3.70 16.95 1.45
CA LEU A 137 3.40 18.37 1.56
C LEU A 137 2.56 18.89 0.38
N ALA A 138 2.87 18.44 -0.83
CA ALA A 138 2.09 18.78 -2.03
C ALA A 138 0.67 18.19 -1.98
N GLY A 139 0.52 16.99 -1.43
CA GLY A 139 -0.78 16.38 -1.14
C GLY A 139 -1.59 17.20 -0.12
N LEU A 140 -0.96 17.60 0.99
CA LEU A 140 -1.60 18.48 1.98
C LEU A 140 -1.98 19.84 1.40
N TYR A 141 -1.13 20.41 0.55
CA TYR A 141 -1.44 21.65 -0.15
C TYR A 141 -2.62 21.50 -1.11
N SER A 142 -2.82 20.33 -1.71
CA SER A 142 -4.02 20.03 -2.53
C SER A 142 -5.31 20.12 -1.70
N LEU A 143 -5.29 19.72 -0.43
CA LEU A 143 -6.44 19.87 0.49
C LEU A 143 -6.73 21.34 0.77
N TYR A 144 -5.69 22.15 0.93
CA TYR A 144 -5.84 23.60 1.08
C TYR A 144 -6.44 24.24 -0.18
N LEU A 145 -5.96 23.87 -1.37
CA LEU A 145 -6.53 24.33 -2.64
C LEU A 145 -8.01 23.93 -2.77
N LEU A 146 -8.34 22.69 -2.41
CA LEU A 146 -9.70 22.19 -2.40
C LEU A 146 -10.58 23.07 -1.51
N TYR A 147 -10.18 23.31 -0.25
CA TYR A 147 -10.92 24.14 0.69
C TYR A 147 -11.19 25.56 0.13
N LEU A 148 -10.19 26.19 -0.49
CA LEU A 148 -10.35 27.52 -1.10
C LEU A 148 -11.30 27.48 -2.32
N GLY A 149 -11.24 26.42 -3.12
CA GLY A 149 -12.02 26.28 -4.34
C GLY A 149 -13.50 25.98 -4.09
N VAL A 150 -13.83 25.30 -2.99
CA VAL A 150 -15.20 24.89 -2.66
C VAL A 150 -16.18 26.08 -2.66
N GLY A 151 -15.82 27.17 -2.00
CA GLY A 151 -16.68 28.36 -1.95
C GLY A 151 -16.85 29.03 -3.31
N ALA A 152 -15.80 29.08 -4.11
CA ALA A 152 -15.81 29.72 -5.43
C ALA A 152 -16.58 28.91 -6.48
N MET A 153 -16.33 27.59 -6.53
CA MET A 153 -16.85 26.68 -7.55
C MET A 153 -18.27 26.17 -7.23
N MET A 154 -18.49 25.76 -5.97
CA MET A 154 -19.72 25.09 -5.54
C MET A 154 -20.66 26.04 -4.78
N LYS A 155 -20.29 27.32 -4.61
CA LYS A 155 -21.08 28.35 -3.92
C LYS A 155 -21.50 27.95 -2.50
N VAL A 156 -20.71 27.09 -1.83
CA VAL A 156 -20.95 26.68 -0.46
C VAL A 156 -20.67 27.87 0.48
N PRO A 157 -21.57 28.20 1.42
CA PRO A 157 -21.33 29.24 2.43
C PRO A 157 -20.05 28.98 3.21
N ARG A 158 -19.28 30.03 3.56
CA ARG A 158 -17.99 29.91 4.25
C ARG A 158 -18.05 29.10 5.55
N GLU A 159 -19.14 29.23 6.29
CA GLU A 159 -19.40 28.49 7.53
C GLU A 159 -19.57 26.97 7.33
N LYS A 160 -19.98 26.54 6.12
CA LYS A 160 -20.17 25.13 5.74
C LYS A 160 -19.07 24.58 4.83
N ALA A 161 -18.15 25.44 4.36
CA ALA A 161 -17.06 25.03 3.47
C ALA A 161 -16.09 24.04 4.14
N LEU A 162 -15.78 24.24 5.43
CA LEU A 162 -14.92 23.33 6.18
C LEU A 162 -15.52 21.92 6.35
N PRO A 163 -16.76 21.76 6.87
CA PRO A 163 -17.36 20.43 6.99
C PRO A 163 -17.64 19.78 5.64
N TYR A 164 -18.01 20.56 4.59
CA TYR A 164 -18.11 20.03 3.23
C TYR A 164 -16.79 19.41 2.76
N THR A 165 -15.69 20.15 2.93
CA THR A 165 -14.35 19.68 2.51
C THR A 165 -13.94 18.45 3.29
N ALA A 166 -14.20 18.41 4.60
CA ALA A 166 -13.88 17.25 5.43
C ALA A 166 -14.62 15.98 4.96
N VAL A 167 -15.93 16.07 4.70
CA VAL A 167 -16.72 14.93 4.20
C VAL A 167 -16.25 14.51 2.81
N LEU A 168 -15.99 15.47 1.91
CA LEU A 168 -15.49 15.19 0.58
C LEU A 168 -14.13 14.47 0.62
N VAL A 169 -13.22 14.88 1.51
CA VAL A 169 -11.92 14.25 1.71
C VAL A 169 -12.06 12.83 2.23
N VAL A 170 -12.95 12.59 3.20
CA VAL A 170 -13.24 11.22 3.68
C VAL A 170 -13.76 10.35 2.54
N CYS A 171 -14.71 10.85 1.73
CA CYS A 171 -15.20 10.13 0.56
C CYS A 171 -14.08 9.86 -0.47
N ALA A 172 -13.19 10.82 -0.70
CA ALA A 172 -12.06 10.66 -1.61
C ALA A 172 -11.05 9.62 -1.11
N ILE A 173 -10.79 9.56 0.21
CA ILE A 173 -9.94 8.53 0.82
C ILE A 173 -10.57 7.14 0.64
N VAL A 174 -11.87 7.00 0.92
CA VAL A 174 -12.59 5.72 0.73
C VAL A 174 -12.57 5.29 -0.73
N ALA A 175 -12.87 6.19 -1.66
CA ALA A 175 -12.81 5.89 -3.08
C ALA A 175 -11.38 5.55 -3.54
N GLY A 176 -10.37 6.23 -3.00
CA GLY A 176 -8.96 5.95 -3.25
C GLY A 176 -8.53 4.57 -2.73
N ALA A 177 -9.00 4.18 -1.54
CA ALA A 177 -8.75 2.85 -0.99
C ALA A 177 -9.38 1.75 -1.85
N ILE A 178 -10.61 1.96 -2.34
CA ILE A 178 -11.28 1.04 -3.27
C ILE A 178 -10.48 0.95 -4.58
N ALA A 179 -10.10 2.08 -5.16
CA ALA A 179 -9.28 2.12 -6.37
C ALA A 179 -7.94 1.40 -6.19
N GLY A 180 -7.28 1.60 -5.04
CA GLY A 180 -6.06 0.91 -4.67
C GLY A 180 -6.24 -0.60 -4.55
N ALA A 181 -7.33 -1.06 -3.92
CA ALA A 181 -7.66 -2.48 -3.83
C ALA A 181 -7.91 -3.11 -5.21
N VAL A 182 -8.62 -2.41 -6.09
CA VAL A 182 -8.87 -2.85 -7.48
C VAL A 182 -7.55 -2.93 -8.25
N LEU A 183 -6.70 -1.90 -8.16
CA LEU A 183 -5.39 -1.91 -8.81
C LEU A 183 -4.48 -3.02 -8.27
N GLY A 184 -4.51 -3.30 -6.96
CA GLY A 184 -3.76 -4.39 -6.35
C GLY A 184 -4.22 -5.77 -6.84
N ALA A 185 -5.53 -5.98 -6.92
CA ALA A 185 -6.12 -7.23 -7.40
C ALA A 185 -5.81 -7.50 -8.88
N VAL A 186 -5.78 -6.45 -9.72
CA VAL A 186 -5.48 -6.57 -11.15
C VAL A 186 -3.97 -6.61 -11.44
N GLY A 187 -3.17 -5.87 -10.68
CA GLY A 187 -1.72 -5.72 -10.90
C GLY A 187 -0.85 -6.82 -10.30
N GLY A 188 -1.44 -7.78 -9.57
CA GLY A 188 -0.71 -8.92 -8.97
C GLY A 188 0.31 -8.53 -7.90
N GLN A 189 0.29 -7.29 -7.42
CA GLN A 189 1.14 -6.86 -6.31
C GLN A 189 0.51 -7.35 -4.99
N PRO A 190 1.30 -7.92 -4.05
CA PRO A 190 0.83 -8.04 -2.69
C PRO A 190 0.53 -6.62 -2.21
N ALA A 191 -0.75 -6.34 -1.94
CA ALA A 191 -1.16 -5.04 -1.48
C ALA A 191 -0.27 -4.68 -0.28
N MET A 192 0.58 -3.66 -0.42
CA MET A 192 1.18 -2.99 0.74
C MET A 192 0.05 -2.21 1.40
N ASN A 193 -0.85 -2.95 2.03
CA ASN A 193 -1.96 -2.45 2.79
C ASN A 193 -1.36 -1.79 4.03
N MET A 194 -1.16 -0.47 3.96
CA MET A 194 -0.67 0.33 5.09
C MET A 194 -1.65 0.29 6.29
N GLY A 195 -2.87 -0.25 6.10
CA GLY A 195 -3.86 -0.51 7.15
C GLY A 195 -3.83 -1.92 7.75
N SER A 196 -2.98 -2.84 7.30
CA SER A 196 -2.87 -4.21 7.87
C SER A 196 -1.65 -4.42 8.76
N MET A 197 -1.00 -3.36 9.25
CA MET A 197 0.10 -3.53 10.21
C MET A 197 -0.38 -3.89 11.63
N SER A 198 -1.66 -4.19 11.80
CA SER A 198 -2.21 -4.71 13.03
C SER A 198 -3.38 -5.62 12.70
N GLN A 199 -3.34 -6.84 13.23
CA GLN A 199 -4.46 -7.79 13.29
C GLN A 199 -4.64 -8.70 12.08
N ASP A 200 -3.68 -9.61 11.89
CA ASP A 200 -3.92 -11.07 11.87
C ASP A 200 -2.75 -11.76 11.15
N GLY A 201 -2.09 -12.67 11.85
CA GLY A 201 -0.85 -13.35 11.45
C GLY A 201 -0.96 -14.31 10.27
N VAL A 202 -1.70 -13.96 9.22
CA VAL A 202 -1.78 -14.74 7.97
C VAL A 202 -0.71 -14.22 7.02
N ARG A 203 0.47 -14.84 7.08
CA ARG A 203 1.53 -14.67 6.08
C ARG A 203 1.13 -15.47 4.82
N PRO A 204 1.02 -14.86 3.63
CA PRO A 204 0.77 -15.63 2.42
C PRO A 204 1.99 -16.50 2.11
N ALA A 205 1.75 -17.70 1.56
CA ALA A 205 2.79 -18.64 1.13
C ALA A 205 3.85 -17.92 0.25
N MET A 206 5.11 -18.00 0.66
CA MET A 206 6.21 -17.36 -0.06
C MET A 206 6.82 -18.37 -1.01
N THR A 207 6.61 -18.17 -2.32
CA THR A 207 7.26 -18.96 -3.37
C THR A 207 8.48 -18.20 -3.88
N VAL A 208 9.67 -18.79 -3.74
CA VAL A 208 10.92 -18.24 -4.29
C VAL A 208 11.42 -19.18 -5.38
N GLU A 209 11.49 -18.68 -6.60
CA GLU A 209 12.12 -19.38 -7.71
C GLU A 209 13.63 -19.10 -7.69
N THR A 210 14.42 -20.15 -7.49
CA THR A 210 15.89 -20.09 -7.60
C THR A 210 16.34 -20.82 -8.87
N PRO A 211 17.56 -20.58 -9.39
CA PRO A 211 18.10 -21.29 -10.56
C PRO A 211 18.19 -22.82 -10.42
N GLN A 212 17.97 -23.37 -9.22
CA GLN A 212 18.00 -24.79 -8.91
C GLN A 212 16.61 -25.39 -8.64
N GLY A 213 15.52 -24.63 -8.77
CA GLY A 213 14.15 -25.10 -8.60
C GLY A 213 13.27 -24.21 -7.72
N LYS A 214 11.98 -24.55 -7.71
CA LYS A 214 10.91 -23.82 -7.01
C LYS A 214 10.87 -24.20 -5.54
N VAL A 215 11.11 -23.23 -4.65
CA VAL A 215 10.96 -23.41 -3.20
C VAL A 215 9.67 -22.74 -2.76
N THR A 216 8.71 -23.54 -2.30
CA THR A 216 7.43 -23.06 -1.78
C THR A 216 7.46 -23.15 -0.26
N ILE A 217 7.41 -22.01 0.43
CA ILE A 217 7.29 -21.95 1.89
C ILE A 217 5.81 -21.69 2.20
N ASP A 218 5.09 -22.77 2.47
CA ASP A 218 3.71 -22.70 2.92
C ASP A 218 3.71 -22.65 4.46
N ALA A 219 3.23 -21.53 5.00
CA ALA A 219 3.03 -21.35 6.45
C ALA A 219 1.53 -21.46 6.78
N SER A 220 0.81 -22.34 6.08
CA SER A 220 -0.57 -22.65 6.40
C SER A 220 -0.64 -23.88 7.33
N GLN A 221 -1.08 -23.62 8.57
CA GLN A 221 -1.31 -24.60 9.64
C GLN A 221 -0.08 -25.42 10.07
N ASN A 222 0.61 -24.93 11.11
CA ASN A 222 1.48 -25.67 12.02
C ASN A 222 2.60 -26.56 11.44
N ALA A 223 2.87 -26.49 10.13
CA ALA A 223 3.95 -27.21 9.47
C ALA A 223 4.64 -26.31 8.46
N MET A 224 5.98 -26.27 8.50
CA MET A 224 6.80 -25.60 7.49
C MET A 224 7.27 -26.66 6.48
N ARG A 225 6.74 -26.62 5.26
CA ARG A 225 7.14 -27.53 4.18
C ARG A 225 8.16 -26.84 3.28
N VAL A 226 9.31 -27.49 3.07
CA VAL A 226 10.38 -27.05 2.18
C VAL A 226 10.58 -28.13 1.12
N GLU A 227 10.14 -27.84 -0.10
CA GLU A 227 10.39 -28.74 -1.23
C GLU A 227 11.73 -28.41 -1.87
N THR A 228 12.66 -29.37 -1.85
CA THR A 228 13.93 -29.31 -2.56
C THR A 228 13.95 -30.35 -3.68
N PRO A 229 14.81 -30.21 -4.71
CA PRO A 229 14.94 -31.21 -5.77
C PRO A 229 15.35 -32.62 -5.29
N GLN A 230 15.76 -32.75 -4.02
CA GLN A 230 16.21 -34.00 -3.39
C GLN A 230 15.15 -34.60 -2.45
N GLY A 231 13.98 -33.99 -2.32
CA GLY A 231 12.88 -34.45 -1.48
C GLY A 231 12.20 -33.32 -0.71
N ALA A 232 10.96 -33.57 -0.28
CA ALA A 232 10.20 -32.66 0.57
C ALA A 232 10.60 -32.86 2.04
N VAL A 233 10.99 -31.76 2.70
CA VAL A 233 11.24 -31.74 4.14
C VAL A 233 10.10 -30.99 4.82
N THR A 234 9.37 -31.66 5.70
CA THR A 234 8.26 -31.07 6.46
C THR A 234 8.67 -30.95 7.92
N ILE A 235 8.63 -29.73 8.46
CA ILE A 235 8.89 -29.44 9.86
C ILE A 235 7.54 -29.25 10.55
N ASP A 236 7.04 -30.28 11.24
CA ASP A 236 5.80 -30.23 12.03
C ASP A 236 6.07 -29.56 13.40
N ALA A 237 5.41 -28.43 13.68
CA ALA A 237 5.56 -27.69 14.93
C ALA A 237 5.08 -28.50 16.15
N ASP A 238 3.99 -29.26 16.00
CA ASP A 238 3.44 -30.11 17.07
C ASP A 238 4.42 -31.22 17.50
N LYS A 239 5.20 -31.77 16.55
CA LYS A 239 6.22 -32.79 16.86
C LYS A 239 7.43 -32.17 17.54
N MET A 240 7.79 -30.94 17.18
CA MET A 240 8.84 -30.18 17.88
C MET A 240 8.44 -29.84 19.32
N GLU A 241 7.18 -29.45 19.55
CA GLU A 241 6.68 -29.11 20.88
C GLU A 241 6.55 -30.35 21.78
N ALA A 242 6.08 -31.48 21.23
CA ALA A 242 6.07 -32.75 21.94
C ALA A 242 7.49 -33.26 22.26
N TRP A 243 8.45 -33.03 21.35
CA TRP A 243 9.85 -33.38 21.57
C TRP A 243 10.50 -32.48 22.62
N SER A 244 10.22 -31.17 22.61
CA SER A 244 10.75 -30.24 23.61
C SER A 244 10.21 -30.54 25.01
N GLN A 245 8.92 -30.85 25.15
CA GLN A 245 8.34 -31.27 26.43
C GLN A 245 8.98 -32.56 26.97
N LYS A 246 9.24 -33.55 26.10
CA LYS A 246 9.92 -34.78 26.49
C LYS A 246 11.38 -34.54 26.91
N MET A 247 12.09 -33.67 26.21
CA MET A 247 13.47 -33.27 26.56
C MET A 247 13.51 -32.52 27.90
N GLU A 248 12.57 -31.61 28.14
CA GLU A 248 12.48 -30.87 29.40
C GLU A 248 12.12 -31.79 30.58
N ALA A 249 11.20 -32.74 30.38
CA ALA A 249 10.88 -33.76 31.37
C ALA A 249 12.08 -34.68 31.69
N ALA A 250 12.84 -35.09 30.68
CA ALA A 250 14.05 -35.89 30.87
C ALA A 250 15.17 -35.10 31.58
N ALA A 251 15.35 -33.83 31.24
CA ALA A 251 16.28 -32.93 31.92
C ALA A 251 15.90 -32.71 33.39
N ALA A 252 14.62 -32.49 33.69
CA ALA A 252 14.14 -32.34 35.06
C ALA A 252 14.32 -33.62 35.90
N LYS A 253 14.18 -34.80 35.30
CA LYS A 253 14.50 -36.08 35.96
C LYS A 253 15.99 -36.21 36.26
N LEU A 254 16.86 -35.83 35.31
CA LEU A 254 18.31 -35.84 35.48
C LEU A 254 18.73 -34.92 36.62
N GLU A 255 18.16 -33.71 36.68
CA GLU A 255 18.46 -32.73 37.73
C GLU A 255 18.03 -33.22 39.12
N LYS A 256 16.83 -33.81 39.23
CA LYS A 256 16.37 -34.42 40.50
C LYS A 256 17.23 -35.61 40.93
N ALA A 257 17.63 -36.48 39.99
CA ALA A 257 18.52 -37.60 40.28
C ALA A 257 19.91 -37.13 40.73
N GLN A 258 20.41 -36.04 40.14
CA GLN A 258 21.68 -35.41 40.51
C GLN A 258 21.63 -34.79 41.92
N GLN A 259 20.55 -34.12 42.26
CA GLN A 259 20.34 -33.55 43.60
C GLN A 259 20.17 -34.63 44.68
N ALA A 260 19.53 -35.76 44.34
CA ALA A 260 19.35 -36.90 45.24
C ALA A 260 20.59 -37.81 45.35
N GLY A 261 21.61 -37.62 44.50
CA GLY A 261 22.80 -38.47 44.44
C GLY A 261 22.53 -39.91 43.95
N ASP A 262 21.38 -40.14 43.29
CA ASP A 262 20.96 -41.46 42.81
C ASP A 262 21.56 -41.73 41.42
N GLN A 263 22.64 -42.49 41.38
CA GLN A 263 23.35 -42.85 40.14
C GLN A 263 22.49 -43.69 39.18
N ALA A 264 21.59 -44.53 39.68
CA ALA A 264 20.74 -45.37 38.83
C ALA A 264 19.69 -44.53 38.10
N ALA A 265 19.08 -43.59 38.81
CA ALA A 265 18.13 -42.63 38.23
C ALA A 265 18.80 -41.68 37.23
N MET A 266 20.06 -41.29 37.49
CA MET A 266 20.84 -40.44 36.58
C MET A 266 21.16 -41.17 35.26
N GLU A 267 21.56 -42.44 35.32
CA GLU A 267 21.85 -43.25 34.13
C GLU A 267 20.59 -43.50 33.29
N GLN A 268 19.43 -43.68 33.95
CA GLN A 268 18.14 -43.83 33.27
C GLN A 268 17.70 -42.55 32.57
N ALA A 269 17.80 -41.39 33.23
CA ALA A 269 17.47 -40.10 32.62
C ALA A 269 18.42 -39.76 31.45
N LEU A 270 19.70 -40.10 31.57
CA LEU A 270 20.67 -39.94 30.48
C LEU A 270 20.32 -40.82 29.28
N LYS A 271 19.94 -42.10 29.49
CA LYS A 271 19.47 -42.99 28.41
C LYS A 271 18.20 -42.47 27.73
N GLU A 272 17.24 -41.93 28.48
CA GLU A 272 16.04 -41.29 27.92
C GLU A 272 16.39 -40.07 27.06
N MET A 273 17.33 -39.22 27.50
CA MET A 273 17.81 -38.08 26.69
C MET A 273 18.51 -38.51 25.41
N THR A 274 19.37 -39.54 25.47
CA THR A 274 20.07 -40.03 24.27
C THR A 274 19.09 -40.63 23.25
N ALA A 275 18.04 -41.33 23.73
CA ALA A 275 16.98 -41.85 22.86
C ALA A 275 16.20 -40.71 22.18
N LEU A 276 15.87 -39.64 22.90
CA LEU A 276 15.21 -38.46 22.34
C LEU A 276 16.09 -37.71 21.33
N GLN A 277 17.41 -37.67 21.52
CA GLN A 277 18.34 -37.10 20.54
C GLN A 277 18.33 -37.87 19.21
N THR A 278 18.21 -39.20 19.24
CA THR A 278 18.05 -40.02 18.03
C THR A 278 16.69 -39.87 17.36
N GLU A 279 15.64 -39.47 18.10
CA GLU A 279 14.30 -39.18 17.57
C GLU A 279 14.13 -37.72 17.09
N GLN A 280 15.22 -36.97 16.91
CA GLN A 280 15.14 -35.57 16.47
C GLN A 280 14.32 -35.43 15.18
N PRO A 281 13.24 -34.64 15.19
CA PRO A 281 12.31 -34.54 14.05
C PRO A 281 12.90 -33.84 12.81
N MET A 282 14.16 -33.37 12.86
CA MET A 282 14.75 -32.56 11.79
C MET A 282 15.37 -33.35 10.62
N MET A 283 15.56 -34.68 10.68
CA MET A 283 16.27 -35.40 9.60
C MET A 283 15.69 -36.79 9.28
N ALA A 284 14.44 -36.84 8.82
CA ALA A 284 13.97 -37.97 8.03
C ALA A 284 13.53 -37.48 6.64
N PRO A 285 14.26 -37.79 5.56
CA PRO A 285 13.69 -37.65 4.23
C PRO A 285 12.51 -38.61 4.16
N GLN A 286 11.30 -38.07 4.01
CA GLN A 286 10.15 -38.88 3.66
C GLN A 286 10.39 -39.40 2.24
N ARG A 287 10.61 -40.70 2.12
CA ARG A 287 10.72 -41.39 0.82
C ARG A 287 9.40 -41.33 0.07
#